data_AF-A0A0B1S583-F1
#
_entry.id   AF-A0A0B1S583-F1
#
_cell.length_a   1.000
_cell.length_b   1.000
_cell.length_c   1.000
_cell.angle_alpha   90.00
_cell.angle_beta   90.00
_cell.angle_gamma   90.00
#
_symmetry.space_group_name_H-M   'P 1'
#
loop_
_entity.id
_entity.type
_entity.pdbx_description
1 polymer ?
#
loop_
_entity_poly.entity_id
_entity_poly.type
_entity_poly.pdbx_seq_one_letter_code
_entity_poly.pdbx_strand_id
1 'polypeptide(L)'
;MVRIDIDTLDYLEKVDMRKYLSLHIYSAHYHSDAEGNLYNVGSMFGPSSRYVFAKTTNFLLGAPKGHNMEKTDLLGTVPAADPWAPAYYHSFGITENYFVLFESPERIRLRKVILKNLLGATFNECMYYDPSLQVNVILFDRVNRKQVDRKITSDAFFTFHHANSYEKDGFVVVDYCKYDNPGNFDDLILDHMRNGSLISKVSMA
;
A
#
# COMPACT_ATOMS: atom_id res chain seq x y z
N MET A 1 9.62 2.49 10.25
CA MET A 1 9.17 3.74 10.87
C MET A 1 10.22 4.27 11.83
N VAL A 2 10.18 5.55 12.14
CA VAL A 2 11.03 6.19 13.17
C VAL A 2 10.13 6.95 14.13
N ARG A 3 10.49 6.95 15.41
CA ARG A 3 9.84 7.80 16.41
C ARG A 3 10.62 9.10 16.49
N ILE A 4 9.89 10.21 16.46
CA ILE A 4 10.42 11.57 16.59
C ILE A 4 9.76 12.24 17.80
N ASP A 5 10.49 13.10 18.49
CA ASP A 5 9.91 14.03 19.44
C ASP A 5 9.18 15.14 18.65
N ILE A 6 7.93 15.44 19.00
CA ILE A 6 7.12 16.39 18.24
C ILE A 6 7.46 17.86 18.56
N ASP A 7 8.07 18.12 19.71
CA ASP A 7 8.42 19.47 20.15
C ASP A 7 9.83 19.84 19.67
N THR A 8 10.77 18.88 19.70
CA THR A 8 12.17 19.12 19.31
C THR A 8 12.55 18.64 17.91
N LEU A 9 11.73 17.76 17.31
CA LEU A 9 12.04 17.02 16.07
C LEU A 9 13.22 16.05 16.19
N ASP A 10 13.68 15.76 17.41
CA ASP A 10 14.77 14.83 17.63
C ASP A 10 14.37 13.39 17.25
N TYR A 11 15.30 12.70 16.61
CA TYR A 11 15.19 11.26 16.41
C TYR A 11 15.30 10.54 17.76
N LEU A 12 14.28 9.74 18.08
CA LEU A 12 14.26 8.97 19.32
C LEU A 12 14.68 7.53 19.09
N GLU A 13 14.00 6.83 18.17
CA GLU A 13 14.31 5.43 17.90
C GLU A 13 13.78 4.95 16.54
N LYS A 14 14.32 3.82 16.09
CA LYS A 14 13.81 3.08 14.93
C LYS A 14 12.79 2.05 15.40
N VAL A 15 11.60 2.11 14.81
CA VAL A 15 10.55 1.12 15.04
C VAL A 15 10.58 0.08 13.92
N ASP A 16 10.87 -1.16 14.30
CA ASP A 16 10.92 -2.30 13.38
C ASP A 16 9.59 -3.07 13.39
N MET A 17 8.80 -2.87 12.33
CA MET A 17 7.50 -3.53 12.17
C MET A 17 7.59 -5.05 12.08
N ARG A 18 8.76 -5.60 11.72
CA ARG A 18 8.98 -7.04 11.59
C ARG A 18 8.91 -7.77 12.92
N LYS A 19 8.99 -7.03 14.04
CA LYS A 19 8.76 -7.57 15.39
C LYS A 19 7.28 -7.90 15.64
N TYR A 20 6.36 -7.35 14.86
CA TYR A 20 4.92 -7.46 15.08
C TYR A 20 4.19 -8.15 13.92
N LEU A 21 4.62 -7.89 12.68
CA LEU A 21 4.05 -8.50 11.47
C LEU A 21 5.16 -8.92 10.51
N SER A 22 4.98 -10.06 9.84
CA SER A 22 5.87 -10.46 8.74
C SER A 22 5.61 -9.55 7.54
N LEU A 23 6.47 -8.57 7.30
CA LEU A 23 6.32 -7.55 6.26
C LEU A 23 7.67 -7.25 5.59
N HIS A 24 7.64 -7.12 4.27
CA HIS A 24 8.76 -6.63 3.47
C HIS A 24 8.60 -5.16 3.11
N ILE A 25 7.38 -4.76 2.75
CA ILE A 25 6.96 -3.37 2.53
C ILE A 25 5.61 -3.13 3.18
N TYR A 26 5.29 -1.87 3.49
CA TYR A 26 3.99 -1.42 3.96
C TYR A 26 3.78 0.04 3.59
N SER A 27 2.52 0.45 3.50
CA SER A 27 2.14 1.81 3.13
C SER A 27 2.55 2.80 4.23
N ALA A 28 2.94 4.02 3.82
CA ALA A 28 3.14 5.15 4.73
C ALA A 28 1.81 5.83 5.09
N HIS A 29 0.74 5.55 4.35
CA HIS A 29 -0.60 6.08 4.55
C HIS A 29 -1.40 5.17 5.47
N TYR A 30 -1.27 5.38 6.77
CA TYR A 30 -2.14 4.76 7.77
C TYR A 30 -3.52 5.42 7.73
N HIS A 31 -4.56 4.61 7.93
CA HIS A 31 -5.90 5.12 8.22
C HIS A 31 -6.16 5.04 9.72
N SER A 32 -6.96 5.96 10.26
CA SER A 32 -7.42 5.90 11.65
C SER A 32 -8.94 5.94 11.75
N ASP A 33 -9.51 5.21 12.71
CA ASP A 33 -10.94 5.32 13.05
C ASP A 33 -11.19 6.34 14.18
N ALA A 34 -12.46 6.53 14.55
CA ALA A 34 -12.87 7.46 15.60
C ALA A 34 -12.34 7.08 17.01
N GLU A 35 -11.99 5.81 17.22
CA GLU A 35 -11.35 5.32 18.45
C GLU A 35 -9.83 5.55 18.42
N GLY A 36 -9.28 6.06 17.32
CA GLY A 36 -7.85 6.25 17.11
C GLY A 36 -7.09 4.95 16.82
N ASN A 37 -7.79 3.85 16.50
CA ASN A 37 -7.12 2.65 16.03
C ASN A 37 -6.52 2.92 14.66
N LEU A 38 -5.34 2.36 14.39
CA LEU A 38 -4.65 2.52 13.13
C LEU A 38 -4.83 1.30 12.24
N TYR A 39 -4.91 1.51 10.94
CA TYR A 39 -5.05 0.46 9.93
C TYR A 39 -3.98 0.64 8.86
N ASN A 40 -3.42 -0.48 8.39
CA ASN A 40 -2.44 -0.44 7.32
C ASN A 40 -2.47 -1.70 6.45
N VAL A 41 -1.91 -1.56 5.25
CA VAL A 41 -1.65 -2.63 4.30
C VAL A 41 -0.15 -2.80 4.11
N GLY A 42 0.29 -4.06 4.10
CA GLY A 42 1.67 -4.47 3.86
C GLY A 42 1.79 -5.65 2.91
N SER A 43 3.02 -5.98 2.51
CA SER A 43 3.30 -7.13 1.63
C SER A 43 4.28 -8.09 2.26
N MET A 44 3.94 -9.37 2.17
CA MET A 44 4.85 -10.50 2.37
C MET A 44 5.33 -10.96 1.00
N PHE A 45 6.64 -10.90 0.75
CA PHE A 45 7.24 -11.41 -0.47
C PHE A 45 7.74 -12.85 -0.29
N GLY A 46 7.57 -13.66 -1.32
CA GLY A 46 8.04 -15.04 -1.38
C GLY A 46 7.36 -15.85 -2.49
N PRO A 47 7.54 -17.18 -2.52
CA PRO A 47 6.88 -18.06 -3.51
C PRO A 47 5.35 -17.99 -3.47
N SER A 48 4.79 -17.47 -2.38
CA SER A 48 3.36 -17.26 -2.16
C SER A 48 3.08 -15.83 -1.69
N SER A 49 3.61 -14.81 -2.38
CA SER A 49 3.47 -13.40 -1.96
C SER A 49 2.02 -13.02 -1.65
N ARG A 50 1.83 -12.23 -0.59
CA ARG A 50 0.52 -11.85 -0.05
C ARG A 50 0.48 -10.39 0.35
N TYR A 51 -0.68 -9.77 0.20
CA TYR A 51 -1.03 -8.52 0.86
C TYR A 51 -1.53 -8.82 2.27
N VAL A 52 -1.13 -8.01 3.23
CA VAL A 52 -1.35 -8.16 4.67
C VAL A 52 -2.20 -6.98 5.13
N PHE A 53 -3.32 -7.26 5.78
CA PHE A 53 -4.22 -6.25 6.35
C PHE A 53 -4.10 -6.28 7.86
N ALA A 54 -3.85 -5.14 8.48
CA ALA A 54 -3.55 -5.07 9.92
C ALA A 54 -4.28 -3.92 10.62
N LYS A 55 -4.51 -4.12 11.92
CA LYS A 55 -5.03 -3.11 12.86
C LYS A 55 -4.05 -2.94 14.01
N THR A 56 -3.69 -1.71 14.37
CA THR A 56 -3.01 -1.40 15.62
C THR A 56 -4.01 -0.70 16.54
N THR A 57 -4.40 -1.36 17.64
CA THR A 57 -5.40 -0.82 18.57
C THR A 57 -4.83 0.36 19.36
N ASN A 58 -5.61 1.44 19.50
CA ASN A 58 -5.20 2.62 20.24
C ASN A 58 -4.91 2.28 21.71
N PHE A 59 -3.75 2.71 22.21
CA PHE A 59 -3.32 2.48 23.59
C PHE A 59 -3.96 3.46 24.58
N LEU A 60 -4.40 4.63 24.10
CA LEU A 60 -4.97 5.70 24.94
C LEU A 60 -6.34 5.31 25.54
N LEU A 61 -7.00 4.28 25.02
CA LEU A 61 -8.32 3.81 25.48
C LEU A 61 -8.26 2.77 26.62
N GLY A 62 -7.12 2.55 27.30
CA GLY A 62 -7.17 1.76 28.56
C GLY A 62 -5.93 1.07 29.12
N ALA A 63 -4.68 1.40 28.77
CA ALA A 63 -3.50 0.83 29.47
C ALA A 63 -2.24 1.72 29.36
N PRO A 64 -1.26 1.60 30.28
CA PRO A 64 -0.30 2.66 30.59
C PRO A 64 0.79 2.82 29.54
N LYS A 65 1.22 4.06 29.31
CA LYS A 65 2.53 4.49 28.75
C LYS A 65 3.16 3.52 27.73
N GLY A 66 2.43 3.19 26.66
CA GLY A 66 2.95 2.42 25.53
C GLY A 66 3.04 3.31 24.29
N HIS A 67 4.23 3.45 23.72
CA HIS A 67 4.49 4.23 22.49
C HIS A 67 4.81 3.33 21.28
N ASN A 68 4.42 2.05 21.34
CA ASN A 68 4.91 1.01 20.44
C ASN A 68 3.76 0.40 19.62
N MET A 69 4.12 -0.49 18.69
CA MET A 69 3.16 -1.15 17.79
C MET A 69 2.73 -2.53 18.34
N GLU A 70 2.83 -2.77 19.65
CA GLU A 70 2.62 -4.10 20.26
C GLU A 70 1.19 -4.64 20.10
N LYS A 71 0.19 -3.76 20.05
CA LYS A 71 -1.21 -4.13 19.81
C LYS A 71 -1.56 -4.21 18.32
N THR A 72 -0.57 -4.50 17.48
CA THR A 72 -0.80 -4.74 16.05
C THR A 72 -1.27 -6.16 15.85
N ASP A 73 -2.52 -6.29 15.40
CA ASP A 73 -3.18 -7.55 15.07
C ASP A 73 -3.21 -7.75 13.55
N LEU A 74 -2.96 -8.99 13.13
CA LEU A 74 -3.15 -9.42 11.76
C LEU A 74 -4.64 -9.67 11.54
N LEU A 75 -5.27 -8.85 10.70
CA LEU A 75 -6.66 -9.08 10.32
C LEU A 75 -6.77 -10.22 9.31
N GLY A 76 -5.85 -10.27 8.34
CA GLY A 76 -5.83 -11.33 7.35
C GLY A 76 -4.87 -11.05 6.21
N THR A 77 -4.85 -11.96 5.24
CA THR A 77 -3.98 -11.84 4.06
C THR A 77 -4.68 -12.29 2.79
N VAL A 78 -4.36 -11.65 1.68
CA VAL A 78 -4.85 -11.99 0.33
C VAL A 78 -3.65 -12.32 -0.56
N PRO A 79 -3.66 -13.45 -1.29
CA PRO A 79 -2.56 -13.77 -2.21
C PRO A 79 -2.48 -12.71 -3.32
N ALA A 80 -1.24 -12.37 -3.73
CA ALA A 80 -1.04 -11.61 -4.95
C ALA A 80 -1.43 -12.47 -6.17
N ALA A 81 -1.97 -11.84 -7.21
CA ALA A 81 -2.36 -12.52 -8.44
C ALA A 81 -1.15 -13.21 -9.12
N ASP A 82 0.01 -12.55 -9.08
CA ASP A 82 1.30 -13.15 -9.41
C ASP A 82 2.22 -13.07 -8.17
N PRO A 83 2.58 -14.21 -7.54
CA PRO A 83 3.43 -14.21 -6.37
C PRO A 83 4.85 -13.71 -6.63
N TRP A 84 5.35 -13.74 -7.87
CA TRP A 84 6.66 -13.23 -8.27
C TRP A 84 6.62 -11.80 -8.84
N ALA A 85 5.41 -11.27 -9.08
CA ALA A 85 5.15 -9.90 -9.48
C ALA A 85 3.97 -9.28 -8.70
N PRO A 86 4.05 -9.16 -7.35
CA PRO A 86 3.04 -8.45 -6.58
C PRO A 86 2.99 -6.98 -7.01
N ALA A 87 1.83 -6.35 -6.88
CA ALA A 87 1.66 -4.95 -7.19
C ALA A 87 2.38 -4.05 -6.17
N TYR A 88 2.95 -2.97 -6.66
CA TYR A 88 3.22 -1.79 -5.85
C TYR A 88 1.90 -1.07 -5.58
N TYR A 89 1.70 -0.68 -4.33
CA TYR A 89 0.64 0.21 -3.90
C TYR A 89 1.25 1.23 -2.95
N HIS A 90 0.77 2.46 -3.07
CA HIS A 90 1.23 3.55 -2.23
C HIS A 90 0.27 3.82 -1.06
N SER A 91 -1.03 3.74 -1.32
CA SER A 91 -2.11 3.87 -0.33
C SER A 91 -3.23 2.87 -0.61
N PHE A 92 -4.24 2.85 0.24
CA PHE A 92 -5.42 2.00 0.12
C PHE A 92 -6.66 2.76 0.63
N GLY A 93 -7.85 2.30 0.24
CA GLY A 93 -9.13 2.81 0.74
C GLY A 93 -9.60 2.04 1.98
N ILE A 94 -10.34 2.69 2.85
CA ILE A 94 -10.99 2.05 3.99
C ILE A 94 -12.41 2.59 4.15
N THR A 95 -13.32 1.71 4.50
CA THR A 95 -14.71 2.00 4.83
C THR A 95 -14.99 1.51 6.24
N GLU A 96 -16.26 1.57 6.67
CA GLU A 96 -16.69 0.96 7.93
C GLU A 96 -16.37 -0.54 7.96
N ASN A 97 -16.69 -1.26 6.87
CA ASN A 97 -16.62 -2.72 6.83
C ASN A 97 -15.49 -3.29 5.98
N TYR A 98 -14.85 -2.50 5.11
CA TYR A 98 -13.89 -3.00 4.13
C TYR A 98 -12.57 -2.21 4.07
N PHE A 99 -11.49 -2.94 3.82
CA PHE A 99 -10.33 -2.39 3.09
C PHE A 99 -10.57 -2.53 1.59
N VAL A 100 -10.11 -1.53 0.83
CA VAL A 100 -10.06 -1.55 -0.63
C VAL A 100 -8.61 -1.37 -1.07
N LEU A 101 -8.05 -2.39 -1.71
CA LEU A 101 -6.71 -2.35 -2.27
C LEU A 101 -6.76 -2.54 -3.78
N PHE A 102 -6.14 -1.63 -4.53
CA PHE A 102 -5.93 -1.82 -5.96
C PHE A 102 -4.64 -2.58 -6.19
N GLU A 103 -4.76 -3.85 -6.58
CA GLU A 103 -3.66 -4.60 -7.16
C GLU A 103 -3.49 -4.16 -8.61
N SER A 104 -2.71 -3.09 -8.77
CA SER A 104 -2.54 -2.38 -10.03
C SER A 104 -1.53 -3.04 -10.97
N PRO A 105 -1.48 -2.62 -12.25
CA PRO A 105 -0.43 -3.01 -13.20
C PRO A 105 0.98 -2.48 -12.90
N GLU A 106 1.17 -1.66 -11.87
CA GLU A 106 2.50 -1.33 -11.36
C GLU A 106 3.01 -2.49 -10.51
N ARG A 107 3.96 -3.26 -11.04
CA ARG A 107 4.40 -4.55 -10.47
C ARG A 107 5.85 -4.51 -9.99
N ILE A 108 6.16 -5.37 -9.03
CA ILE A 108 7.50 -5.51 -8.46
C ILE A 108 8.13 -6.84 -8.92
N ARG A 109 9.24 -6.79 -9.67
CA ARG A 109 9.99 -7.99 -10.10
C ARG A 109 10.75 -8.59 -8.91
N LEU A 110 10.16 -9.52 -8.18
CA LEU A 110 10.77 -10.07 -6.96
C LEU A 110 12.12 -10.75 -7.21
N ARG A 111 12.31 -11.40 -8.36
CA ARG A 111 13.62 -11.97 -8.73
C ARG A 111 14.72 -10.89 -8.79
N LYS A 112 14.40 -9.71 -9.33
CA LYS A 112 15.32 -8.58 -9.37
C LYS A 112 15.53 -7.99 -7.98
N VAL A 113 14.49 -7.92 -7.14
CA VAL A 113 14.60 -7.50 -5.73
C VAL A 113 15.58 -8.39 -4.95
N ILE A 114 15.50 -9.72 -5.10
CA ILE A 114 16.39 -10.68 -4.43
C ILE A 114 17.85 -10.45 -4.83
N LEU A 115 18.10 -10.19 -6.12
CA LEU A 115 19.44 -10.00 -6.67
C LEU A 115 19.90 -8.53 -6.65
N LYS A 116 19.10 -7.58 -6.17
CA LYS A 116 19.32 -6.15 -6.40
C LYS A 116 20.69 -5.67 -5.91
N ASN A 117 21.13 -6.15 -4.75
CA ASN A 117 22.41 -5.75 -4.15
C ASN A 117 23.60 -6.28 -4.98
N LEU A 118 23.46 -7.47 -5.58
CA LEU A 118 24.45 -8.04 -6.48
C LEU A 118 24.47 -7.30 -7.82
N LEU A 119 23.30 -6.89 -8.31
CA LEU A 119 23.13 -6.20 -9.59
C LEU A 119 23.39 -4.67 -9.50
N GLY A 120 23.63 -4.13 -8.30
CA GLY A 120 23.70 -2.68 -8.09
C GLY A 120 22.39 -1.93 -8.39
N ALA A 121 21.25 -2.63 -8.37
CA ALA A 121 19.96 -2.08 -8.75
C ALA A 121 19.22 -1.43 -7.56
N THR A 122 18.52 -0.34 -7.86
CA THR A 122 17.61 0.35 -6.95
C THR A 122 16.26 -0.37 -6.85
N PHE A 123 15.42 0.05 -5.88
CA PHE A 123 14.07 -0.48 -5.77
C PHE A 123 13.17 -0.04 -6.95
N ASN A 124 13.31 1.21 -7.42
CA ASN A 124 12.56 1.69 -8.57
C ASN A 124 12.87 0.89 -9.84
N GLU A 125 14.13 0.51 -10.07
CA GLU A 125 14.49 -0.37 -11.20
C GLU A 125 13.97 -1.82 -11.05
N CYS A 126 13.50 -2.20 -9.87
CA CYS A 126 12.82 -3.48 -9.66
C CYS A 126 11.32 -3.41 -9.96
N MET A 127 10.77 -2.21 -10.16
CA MET A 127 9.37 -2.01 -10.54
C MET A 127 9.22 -1.92 -12.06
N TYR A 128 7.99 -2.06 -12.53
CA TYR A 128 7.60 -1.87 -13.92
C TYR A 128 6.08 -1.74 -14.02
N TYR A 129 5.64 -0.98 -15.01
CA TYR A 129 4.24 -0.89 -15.40
C TYR A 129 3.94 -1.85 -16.56
N ASP A 130 2.88 -2.67 -16.45
CA ASP A 130 2.41 -3.56 -17.51
C ASP A 130 0.96 -3.24 -17.93
N PRO A 131 0.75 -2.36 -18.94
CA PRO A 131 -0.59 -1.93 -19.32
C PRO A 131 -1.49 -3.06 -19.87
N SER A 132 -0.95 -4.26 -20.13
CA SER A 132 -1.77 -5.41 -20.53
C SER A 132 -2.56 -6.02 -19.37
N LEU A 133 -2.21 -5.69 -18.13
CA LEU A 133 -2.89 -6.16 -16.92
C LEU A 133 -4.08 -5.25 -16.57
N GLN A 134 -5.15 -5.86 -16.07
CA GLN A 134 -6.25 -5.16 -15.42
C GLN A 134 -5.89 -4.81 -13.98
N VAL A 135 -6.55 -3.80 -13.41
CA VAL A 135 -6.55 -3.59 -11.97
C VAL A 135 -7.47 -4.64 -11.34
N ASN A 136 -6.95 -5.40 -10.38
CA ASN A 136 -7.75 -6.26 -9.51
C ASN A 136 -8.10 -5.48 -8.23
N VAL A 137 -9.40 -5.26 -7.98
CA VAL A 137 -9.87 -4.54 -6.80
C VAL A 137 -10.14 -5.53 -5.69
N ILE A 138 -9.22 -5.57 -4.71
CA ILE A 138 -9.31 -6.44 -3.55
C ILE A 138 -10.17 -5.75 -2.49
N LEU A 139 -11.36 -6.30 -2.24
CA LEU A 139 -12.16 -5.99 -1.06
C LEU A 139 -11.87 -7.00 0.05
N PHE A 140 -11.41 -6.51 1.19
CA PHE A 140 -11.19 -7.32 2.38
C PHE A 140 -12.13 -6.86 3.50
N ASP A 141 -13.02 -7.74 3.93
CA ASP A 141 -13.96 -7.52 5.02
C ASP A 141 -13.18 -7.51 6.34
N ARG A 142 -13.06 -6.32 6.95
CA ARG A 142 -12.30 -6.11 8.18
C ARG A 142 -13.07 -6.49 9.44
N VAL A 143 -14.38 -6.72 9.34
CA VAL A 143 -15.22 -7.16 10.46
C VAL A 143 -15.16 -8.68 10.55
N ASN A 144 -15.42 -9.37 9.44
CA ASN A 144 -15.40 -10.84 9.34
C ASN A 144 -14.02 -11.41 9.01
N ARG A 145 -13.01 -10.55 8.81
CA ARG A 145 -11.60 -10.91 8.59
C ARG A 145 -11.39 -11.85 7.39
N LYS A 146 -12.07 -11.57 6.28
CA LYS A 146 -12.03 -12.41 5.09
C LYS A 146 -12.06 -11.58 3.80
N GLN A 147 -11.44 -12.11 2.76
CA GLN A 147 -11.60 -11.55 1.43
C GLN A 147 -13.06 -11.71 0.97
N VAL A 148 -13.61 -10.68 0.33
CA VAL A 148 -14.89 -10.81 -0.37
C VAL A 148 -14.68 -11.69 -1.60
N ASP A 149 -15.44 -12.78 -1.69
CA ASP A 149 -15.37 -13.74 -2.80
C ASP A 149 -16.11 -13.21 -4.03
N ARG A 150 -15.53 -12.15 -4.63
CA ARG A 150 -16.03 -11.54 -5.86
C ARG A 150 -14.87 -11.00 -6.66
N LYS A 151 -14.81 -11.35 -7.95
CA LYS A 151 -13.87 -10.75 -8.89
C LYS A 151 -14.36 -9.37 -9.30
N ILE A 152 -13.59 -8.34 -8.98
CA ILE A 152 -13.86 -6.95 -9.33
C ILE A 152 -12.63 -6.43 -10.07
N THR A 153 -12.81 -5.98 -11.30
CA THR A 153 -11.72 -5.51 -12.15
C THR A 153 -12.02 -4.16 -12.77
N SER A 154 -10.97 -3.43 -13.13
CA SER A 154 -11.03 -2.21 -13.93
C SER A 154 -9.93 -2.24 -14.99
N ASP A 155 -10.03 -1.34 -15.97
CA ASP A 155 -8.97 -1.11 -16.94
C ASP A 155 -7.67 -0.69 -16.23
N ALA A 156 -6.54 -0.80 -16.94
CA ALA A 156 -5.24 -0.48 -16.40
C ALA A 156 -5.17 0.97 -15.90
N PHE A 157 -4.76 1.14 -14.64
CA PHE A 157 -4.42 2.43 -14.05
C PHE A 157 -3.53 2.24 -12.83
N PHE A 158 -2.90 3.32 -12.38
CA PHE A 158 -2.23 3.39 -11.10
C PHE A 158 -2.80 4.54 -10.25
N THR A 159 -2.65 4.42 -8.93
CA THR A 159 -2.91 5.53 -8.00
C THR A 159 -1.84 5.58 -6.93
N PHE A 160 -1.31 6.77 -6.67
CA PHE A 160 -0.58 7.00 -5.43
C PHE A 160 -1.57 7.13 -4.26
N HIS A 161 -2.61 7.96 -4.42
CA HIS A 161 -3.45 8.38 -3.31
C HIS A 161 -4.92 8.06 -3.55
N HIS A 162 -5.49 7.28 -2.63
CA HIS A 162 -6.93 7.23 -2.42
C HIS A 162 -7.36 8.55 -1.76
N ALA A 163 -8.49 9.11 -2.19
CA ALA A 163 -9.06 10.31 -1.62
C ALA A 163 -10.02 9.95 -0.47
N ASN A 164 -11.05 9.15 -0.75
CA ASN A 164 -11.98 8.66 0.26
C ASN A 164 -12.59 7.32 -0.15
N SER A 165 -13.16 6.59 0.79
CA SER A 165 -14.01 5.43 0.51
C SER A 165 -15.15 5.35 1.51
N TYR A 166 -16.34 5.00 1.05
CA TYR A 166 -17.51 4.85 1.93
C TYR A 166 -18.51 3.85 1.37
N GLU A 167 -19.42 3.39 2.23
CA GLU A 167 -20.51 2.49 1.86
C GLU A 167 -21.82 3.28 1.74
N LYS A 168 -22.58 3.05 0.67
CA LYS A 168 -23.87 3.69 0.45
C LYS A 168 -24.76 2.84 -0.45
N ASP A 169 -26.00 2.63 -0.03
CA ASP A 169 -27.04 1.94 -0.82
C ASP A 169 -26.62 0.55 -1.35
N GLY A 170 -25.81 -0.18 -0.56
CA GLY A 170 -25.28 -1.49 -0.94
C GLY A 170 -24.05 -1.46 -1.86
N PHE A 171 -23.47 -0.28 -2.10
CA PHE A 171 -22.25 -0.08 -2.89
C PHE A 171 -21.10 0.38 -2.01
N VAL A 172 -19.87 -0.01 -2.40
CA VAL A 172 -18.63 0.60 -1.92
C VAL A 172 -18.22 1.65 -2.95
N VAL A 173 -18.19 2.92 -2.54
CA VAL A 173 -17.73 4.06 -3.35
C VAL A 173 -16.28 4.34 -3.00
N VAL A 174 -15.43 4.55 -4.01
CA VAL A 174 -13.99 4.73 -3.86
C VAL A 174 -13.54 5.88 -4.74
N ASP A 175 -13.08 6.96 -4.12
CA ASP A 175 -12.53 8.14 -4.80
C ASP A 175 -11.00 8.10 -4.73
N TYR A 176 -10.31 8.39 -5.85
CA TYR A 176 -8.85 8.28 -5.93
C TYR A 176 -8.26 9.11 -7.07
N CYS A 177 -6.96 9.42 -6.97
CA CYS A 177 -6.21 10.16 -7.98
C CYS A 177 -5.63 9.21 -9.04
N LYS A 178 -6.32 9.06 -10.17
CA LYS A 178 -5.98 8.11 -11.23
C LYS A 178 -4.81 8.58 -12.10
N TYR A 179 -3.93 7.65 -12.45
CA TYR A 179 -2.91 7.76 -13.49
C TYR A 179 -3.12 6.67 -14.54
N ASP A 180 -3.37 7.04 -15.79
CA ASP A 180 -3.60 6.07 -16.86
C ASP A 180 -2.30 5.40 -17.33
N ASN A 181 -1.19 6.15 -17.40
CA ASN A 181 0.11 5.66 -17.87
C ASN A 181 1.24 6.18 -16.98
N PRO A 182 1.43 5.61 -15.78
CA PRO A 182 2.45 6.09 -14.84
C PRO A 182 3.90 5.83 -15.31
N GLY A 183 4.10 4.92 -16.27
CA GLY A 183 5.44 4.43 -16.61
C GLY A 183 6.13 3.85 -15.37
N ASN A 184 7.44 3.99 -15.26
CA ASN A 184 8.19 3.57 -14.06
C ASN A 184 8.39 4.73 -13.06
N PHE A 185 7.51 5.73 -13.09
CA PHE A 185 7.62 6.98 -12.31
C PHE A 185 8.88 7.81 -12.60
N ASP A 186 9.46 7.68 -13.80
CA ASP A 186 10.68 8.39 -14.16
C ASP A 186 10.52 9.91 -14.11
N ASP A 187 9.31 10.44 -14.34
CA ASP A 187 8.99 11.87 -14.20
C ASP A 187 9.25 12.42 -12.78
N LEU A 188 9.32 11.55 -11.77
CA LEU A 188 9.63 11.90 -10.38
C LEU A 188 11.14 11.85 -10.07
N ILE A 189 11.99 11.55 -11.06
CA ILE A 189 13.44 11.67 -10.92
C ILE A 189 13.81 13.16 -10.89
N LEU A 190 14.72 13.53 -9.97
CA LEU A 190 15.09 14.94 -9.73
C LEU A 190 15.52 15.68 -11.00
N ASP A 191 16.25 15.02 -11.90
CA ASP A 191 16.70 15.63 -13.14
C ASP A 191 15.53 15.95 -14.10
N HIS A 192 14.49 15.11 -14.12
CA HIS A 192 13.27 15.39 -14.89
C HIS A 192 12.42 16.47 -14.20
N MET A 193 12.27 16.41 -12.88
CA MET A 193 11.50 17.40 -12.12
C MET A 193 12.07 18.81 -12.23
N ARG A 194 13.41 18.95 -12.23
CA ARG A 194 14.09 20.25 -12.41
C ARG A 194 13.83 20.89 -13.77
N ASN A 195 13.45 20.09 -14.76
CA ASN A 195 13.13 20.55 -16.10
C ASN A 195 11.62 20.82 -16.30
N GLY A 196 10.79 20.63 -15.27
CA GLY A 196 9.35 20.88 -15.32
C GLY A 196 8.55 19.86 -16.14
N SER A 197 9.15 18.74 -16.53
CA SER A 197 8.51 17.67 -17.28
C SER A 197 7.80 16.71 -16.33
N LEU A 198 6.67 17.13 -15.76
CA LEU A 198 5.76 16.24 -15.02
C LEU A 198 4.60 15.86 -15.96
N ILE A 199 4.45 14.58 -16.31
CA ILE A 199 3.34 14.05 -17.13
C ILE A 199 3.27 14.74 -18.52
N SER A 200 4.39 14.74 -19.25
CA SER A 200 4.48 15.42 -20.56
C SER A 200 3.92 14.64 -21.76
N LYS A 201 3.23 13.51 -21.57
CA LYS A 201 2.70 12.71 -22.68
C LYS A 201 1.32 12.11 -22.39
N VAL A 202 0.33 12.95 -22.14
CA VAL A 202 -1.03 12.60 -22.55
C VAL A 202 -1.15 13.02 -24.01
N SER A 203 -0.82 12.13 -24.95
CA SER A 203 -1.38 12.31 -26.30
C SER A 203 -2.87 12.04 -26.17
N MET A 204 -3.67 13.10 -26.14
CA MET A 204 -5.10 12.93 -26.40
C MET A 204 -5.22 12.41 -27.83
N ALA A 205 -5.67 11.16 -27.97
CA ALA A 205 -6.24 10.66 -29.21
C ALA A 205 -7.70 11.08 -29.29
#